data_AF-A0A349KV99-F1
#
_entry.id   AF-A0A349KV99-F1
#
_cell.length_a   1.000
_cell.length_b   1.000
_cell.length_c   1.000
_cell.angle_alpha   90.00
_cell.angle_beta   90.00
_cell.angle_gamma   90.00
#
_symmetry.space_group_name_H-M   'P 1'
#
loop_
_entity.id
_entity.type
_entity.pdbx_description
1 polymer ?
#
loop_
_entity_poly.entity_id
_entity_poly.type
_entity_poly.pdbx_seq_one_letter_code
_entity_poly.pdbx_strand_id
1 'polypeptide(L)'
;TPVRAGQRIYARGCDLIITAVVNNGAEIIADGSIHVYAALHGRALAGASGNAGARIFALSMEPELVSIAGVYRTFEDGFPNELARLPAQISLVGDRIDILSVSPASRS
;
A
#
# COMPACT_ATOMS: atom_id res chain seq x y z
N THR A 1 -10.82 -3.86 14.05
CA THR A 1 -11.29 -5.01 13.22
C THR A 1 -10.68 -4.91 11.83
N PRO A 2 -10.55 -6.01 11.08
CA PRO A 2 -10.02 -5.98 9.71
C PRO A 2 -10.88 -5.12 8.77
N VAL A 3 -10.27 -4.59 7.71
CA VAL A 3 -10.99 -4.07 6.55
C VAL A 3 -11.35 -5.27 5.68
N ARG A 4 -12.64 -5.52 5.51
CA ARG A 4 -13.19 -6.73 4.88
C ARG A 4 -13.46 -6.50 3.40
N ALA A 5 -13.58 -7.60 2.66
CA ALA A 5 -13.99 -7.58 1.26
C ALA A 5 -15.24 -6.72 1.05
N GLY A 6 -15.24 -5.90 0.00
CA GLY A 6 -16.32 -4.97 -0.34
C GLY A 6 -16.34 -3.67 0.49
N GLN A 7 -15.54 -3.55 1.55
CA GLN A 7 -15.41 -2.29 2.28
C GLN A 7 -14.49 -1.33 1.54
N ARG A 8 -14.87 -0.04 1.56
CA ARG A 8 -14.09 1.06 1.01
C ARG A 8 -13.85 2.13 2.08
N ILE A 9 -12.59 2.49 2.30
CA ILE A 9 -12.18 3.56 3.22
C ILE A 9 -11.47 4.63 2.41
N TYR A 10 -11.85 5.90 2.60
CA TYR A 10 -11.21 7.03 1.93
C TYR A 10 -10.84 8.13 2.93
N ALA A 11 -9.55 8.45 3.01
CA ALA A 11 -9.01 9.59 3.72
C ALA A 11 -8.77 10.77 2.75
N ARG A 12 -9.68 11.75 2.77
CA ARG A 12 -9.57 12.96 1.94
C ARG A 12 -8.63 13.97 2.61
N GLY A 13 -7.71 14.53 1.84
CA GLY A 13 -6.79 15.59 2.25
C GLY A 13 -5.75 15.20 3.29
N CYS A 14 -5.63 13.92 3.65
CA CYS A 14 -4.68 13.44 4.64
C CYS A 14 -4.17 12.03 4.34
N ASP A 15 -3.22 11.59 5.15
CA ASP A 15 -2.75 10.21 5.16
C ASP A 15 -3.80 9.27 5.78
N LEU A 16 -3.73 7.99 5.44
CA LEU A 16 -4.55 6.93 6.02
C LEU A 16 -3.67 5.95 6.80
N ILE A 17 -4.02 5.74 8.08
CA ILE A 17 -3.38 4.72 8.93
C ILE A 17 -4.38 3.61 9.22
N ILE A 18 -3.99 2.37 8.90
CA ILE A 18 -4.75 1.15 9.17
C ILE A 18 -3.90 0.25 10.08
N THR A 19 -4.44 -0.12 11.24
CA THR A 19 -3.77 -0.97 12.25
C THR A 19 -4.28 -2.42 12.24
N ALA A 20 -4.95 -2.83 11.16
CA ALA A 20 -5.55 -4.16 11.01
C ALA A 20 -5.38 -4.68 9.58
N VAL A 21 -5.59 -5.98 9.39
CA VAL A 21 -5.48 -6.60 8.06
C VAL A 21 -6.45 -5.95 7.07
N VAL A 22 -5.98 -5.70 5.86
CA VAL A 22 -6.77 -5.27 4.71
C VAL A 22 -6.95 -6.48 3.80
N ASN A 23 -8.12 -7.08 3.81
CA ASN A 23 -8.37 -8.33 3.09
C ASN A 23 -8.54 -8.11 1.59
N ASN A 24 -8.41 -9.20 0.82
CA ASN A 24 -8.81 -9.25 -0.59
C ASN A 24 -10.22 -8.67 -0.78
N GLY A 25 -10.39 -7.94 -1.88
CA GLY A 25 -11.63 -7.24 -2.21
C GLY A 25 -11.90 -5.97 -1.39
N ALA A 26 -11.10 -5.64 -0.37
CA ALA A 26 -11.17 -4.35 0.32
C ALA A 26 -10.45 -3.25 -0.48
N GLU A 27 -10.86 -2.00 -0.30
CA GLU A 27 -10.24 -0.85 -0.94
C GLU A 27 -9.95 0.26 0.07
N ILE A 28 -8.70 0.70 0.11
CA ILE A 28 -8.27 1.83 0.94
C ILE A 28 -7.67 2.92 0.06
N ILE A 29 -8.08 4.17 0.30
CA ILE A 29 -7.73 5.32 -0.52
C ILE A 29 -7.28 6.45 0.39
N ALA A 30 -6.22 7.16 0.00
CA ALA A 30 -5.79 8.38 0.64
C ALA A 30 -5.35 9.41 -0.41
N ASP A 31 -5.63 10.68 -0.15
CA ASP A 31 -5.00 11.78 -0.90
C ASP A 31 -3.52 11.94 -0.49
N GLY A 32 -3.18 11.55 0.73
CA GLY A 32 -1.81 11.41 1.21
C GLY A 32 -1.24 9.99 1.03
N SER A 33 -0.36 9.62 1.94
CA SER A 33 0.23 8.29 2.06
C SER A 33 -0.70 7.30 2.77
N ILE A 34 -0.44 6.01 2.59
CA ILE A 34 -1.16 4.92 3.26
C ILE A 34 -0.16 4.13 4.11
N HIS A 35 -0.50 3.90 5.37
CA HIS A 35 0.26 3.09 6.31
C HIS A 35 -0.60 1.93 6.80
N VAL A 36 -0.21 0.69 6.47
CA VAL A 36 -0.87 -0.53 6.95
C VAL A 36 0.07 -1.23 7.93
N TYR A 37 -0.21 -1.11 9.22
CA TYR A 37 0.55 -1.81 10.26
C TYR A 37 0.05 -3.24 10.47
N ALA A 38 -0.21 -3.94 9.35
CA ALA A 38 -0.66 -5.32 9.25
C ALA A 38 -0.42 -5.82 7.80
N ALA A 39 -1.03 -6.94 7.44
CA ALA A 39 -1.03 -7.42 6.06
C ALA A 39 -1.95 -6.58 5.15
N LEU A 40 -1.42 -6.21 3.99
CA LEU A 40 -2.15 -5.58 2.90
C LEU A 40 -2.35 -6.60 1.77
N HIS A 41 -3.57 -7.14 1.66
CA HIS A 41 -3.99 -8.04 0.59
C HIS A 41 -4.91 -7.37 -0.42
N GLY A 42 -5.76 -6.43 0.03
CA GLY A 42 -6.66 -5.69 -0.85
C GLY A 42 -5.98 -4.63 -1.73
N ARG A 43 -6.76 -3.63 -2.14
CA ARG A 43 -6.30 -2.53 -3.01
C ARG A 43 -5.95 -1.28 -2.22
N ALA A 44 -4.81 -0.67 -2.53
CA ALA A 44 -4.35 0.58 -1.91
C ALA A 44 -4.08 1.67 -2.94
N LEU A 45 -4.78 2.80 -2.84
CA LEU A 45 -4.65 3.95 -3.73
C LEU A 45 -4.20 5.18 -2.94
N ALA A 46 -2.91 5.46 -2.96
CA ALA A 46 -2.32 6.64 -2.32
C ALA A 46 -2.17 7.79 -3.30
N GLY A 47 -2.08 9.02 -2.79
CA GLY A 47 -1.95 10.19 -3.63
C GLY A 47 -3.13 10.41 -4.58
N ALA A 48 -4.35 10.01 -4.19
CA ALA A 48 -5.53 10.02 -5.06
C ALA A 48 -5.88 11.40 -5.64
N SER A 49 -5.43 12.48 -4.99
CA SER A 49 -5.52 13.86 -5.49
C SER A 49 -4.38 14.28 -6.44
N GLY A 50 -3.56 13.34 -6.93
CA GLY A 50 -2.42 13.59 -7.80
C GLY A 50 -1.06 13.76 -7.09
N ASN A 51 -0.95 13.39 -5.82
CA ASN A 51 0.30 13.50 -5.07
C ASN A 51 1.28 12.36 -5.41
N ALA A 52 2.17 12.59 -6.39
CA ALA A 52 3.22 11.65 -6.78
C ALA A 52 4.26 11.37 -5.66
N GLY A 53 4.31 12.23 -4.64
CA GLY A 53 5.15 12.05 -3.45
C GLY A 53 4.58 11.07 -2.43
N ALA A 54 3.32 10.65 -2.58
CA ALA A 54 2.69 9.71 -1.65
C ALA A 54 3.37 8.34 -1.66
N ARG A 55 3.24 7.61 -0.56
CA ARG A 55 3.83 6.28 -0.36
C ARG A 55 2.79 5.32 0.21
N ILE A 56 2.97 4.03 -0.04
CA ILE A 56 2.22 2.97 0.63
C ILE A 56 3.21 2.13 1.43
N PHE A 57 2.92 1.93 2.71
CA PHE A 57 3.71 1.09 3.61
C PHE A 57 2.82 -0.06 4.11
N ALA A 58 3.39 -1.26 4.19
CA ALA A 58 2.76 -2.38 4.87
C ALA A 58 3.80 -3.17 5.67
N LEU A 59 3.39 -3.77 6.80
CA LEU A 59 4.25 -4.73 7.53
C LEU A 59 4.29 -6.12 6.88
N SER A 60 3.31 -6.42 6.03
CA SER A 60 3.28 -7.58 5.16
C SER A 60 2.59 -7.19 3.85
N MET A 61 3.29 -7.34 2.73
CA MET A 61 2.89 -6.80 1.43
C MET A 61 2.54 -7.93 0.45
N GLU A 62 1.25 -8.12 0.17
CA GLU A 62 0.73 -9.03 -0.86
C GLU A 62 -0.54 -8.42 -1.54
N PRO A 63 -0.51 -7.15 -2.00
CA PRO A 63 -1.70 -6.45 -2.49
C PRO A 63 -2.21 -6.99 -3.83
N GLU A 64 -3.52 -6.94 -4.04
CA GLU A 64 -4.15 -7.12 -5.36
C GLU A 64 -3.70 -6.03 -6.36
N LEU A 65 -3.72 -4.77 -5.89
CA LEU A 65 -3.39 -3.58 -6.68
C LEU A 65 -2.86 -2.49 -5.77
N VAL A 66 -1.92 -1.72 -6.32
CA VAL A 66 -1.46 -0.47 -5.71
C VAL A 66 -1.50 0.66 -6.73
N SER A 67 -1.76 1.87 -6.25
CA SER A 67 -1.65 3.08 -7.05
C SER A 67 -1.04 4.23 -6.28
N ILE A 68 -0.23 5.03 -6.96
CA ILE A 68 0.27 6.32 -6.49
C ILE A 68 -0.01 7.35 -7.59
N ALA A 69 -0.77 8.39 -7.26
CA ALA A 69 -1.12 9.47 -8.19
C ALA A 69 -1.72 9.00 -9.52
N GLY A 70 -2.51 7.93 -9.50
CA GLY A 70 -3.18 7.38 -10.69
C GLY A 70 -2.34 6.41 -11.51
N VAL A 71 -1.03 6.33 -11.29
CA VAL A 71 -0.21 5.23 -11.82
C VAL A 71 -0.50 4.00 -10.98
N TYR A 72 -0.84 2.88 -11.61
CA TYR A 72 -1.22 1.65 -10.90
C TYR A 72 -0.40 0.44 -11.37
N ARG A 73 -0.31 -0.55 -10.48
CA ARG A 73 0.26 -1.87 -10.76
C ARG A 73 -0.62 -2.94 -10.11
N THR A 74 -0.98 -3.95 -10.89
CA THR A 74 -1.62 -5.18 -10.40
C THR A 74 -0.58 -6.26 -10.15
N PHE A 75 -0.94 -7.26 -9.33
CA PHE A 75 -0.07 -8.38 -8.97
C PHE A 75 -0.73 -9.73 -9.26
N GLU A 76 -1.39 -9.87 -10.42
CA GLU A 76 -2.06 -11.11 -10.84
C GLU A 76 -1.08 -12.30 -10.94
N ASP A 77 0.14 -12.03 -11.40
CA ASP A 77 1.25 -13.01 -11.45
C ASP A 77 1.97 -13.19 -10.10
N GLY A 78 1.48 -12.53 -9.05
CA GLY A 78 2.05 -12.54 -7.71
C GLY A 78 2.95 -11.34 -7.39
N PHE A 79 3.20 -11.17 -6.10
CA PHE A 79 4.15 -10.18 -5.57
C PHE A 79 5.57 -10.76 -5.55
N PRO A 80 6.64 -9.96 -5.75
CA PRO A 80 8.01 -10.47 -5.69
C PRO A 80 8.28 -11.26 -4.40
N ASN A 81 8.69 -12.53 -4.54
CA ASN A 81 8.81 -13.45 -3.41
C ASN A 81 9.80 -12.97 -2.34
N GLU A 82 10.85 -12.25 -2.75
CA GLU A 82 11.87 -11.71 -1.84
C GLU A 82 11.34 -10.57 -0.96
N LEU A 83 10.18 -9.99 -1.32
CA LEU A 83 9.54 -8.88 -0.63
C LEU A 83 8.16 -9.24 -0.06
N ALA A 84 7.57 -10.34 -0.52
CA ALA A 84 6.29 -10.83 -0.05
C ALA A 84 6.34 -11.13 1.45
N ARG A 85 5.29 -10.73 2.17
CA ARG A 85 5.15 -10.93 3.63
C ARG A 85 6.22 -10.25 4.48
N LEU A 86 7.02 -9.36 3.89
CA LEU A 86 7.97 -8.52 4.58
C LEU A 86 7.45 -7.08 4.66
N PRO A 87 7.98 -6.28 5.62
CA PRO A 87 7.77 -4.85 5.60
C PRO A 87 8.34 -4.23 4.32
N ALA A 88 7.51 -3.50 3.60
CA ALA A 88 7.91 -2.88 2.33
C ALA A 88 7.26 -1.51 2.16
N GLN A 89 7.89 -0.71 1.29
CA GLN A 89 7.43 0.58 0.82
C GLN A 89 7.19 0.49 -0.68
N ILE A 90 6.09 1.09 -1.10
CA ILE A 90 5.77 1.34 -2.51
C ILE A 90 5.84 2.84 -2.76
N SER A 91 6.52 3.21 -3.84
CA SER A 91 6.74 4.59 -4.27
C SER A 91 6.60 4.75 -5.77
N LEU A 92 6.35 5.99 -6.22
CA LEU A 92 6.42 6.34 -7.63
C LEU A 92 7.79 6.94 -7.94
N VAL A 93 8.49 6.37 -8.93
CA VAL A 93 9.77 6.87 -9.45
C VAL A 93 9.58 7.14 -10.94
N GLY A 94 9.50 8.42 -11.31
CA GLY A 94 9.08 8.83 -12.64
C GLY A 94 7.62 8.43 -12.86
N ASP A 95 7.39 7.55 -13.82
CA ASP A 95 6.08 6.98 -14.20
C ASP A 95 5.93 5.51 -13.77
N ARG A 96 6.86 4.99 -12.95
CA ARG A 96 6.90 3.58 -12.55
C ARG A 96 6.73 3.38 -11.05
N ILE A 97 5.92 2.39 -10.70
CA ILE A 97 5.81 1.89 -9.32
C ILE A 97 7.08 1.10 -8.95
N ASP A 98 7.74 1.54 -7.89
CA ASP A 98 8.93 0.93 -7.30
C ASP A 98 8.62 0.35 -5.92
N ILE A 99 9.32 -0.73 -5.55
CA ILE A 99 9.08 -1.49 -4.32
C ILE A 99 10.41 -1.66 -3.59
N LEU A 100 10.49 -1.16 -2.36
CA LEU A 100 11.68 -1.24 -1.51
C LEU A 100 11.37 -2.00 -0.22
N SER A 101 12.30 -2.85 0.22
CA SER A 101 12.25 -3.43 1.55
C SER A 101 12.41 -2.32 2.60
N VAL A 102 11.59 -2.38 3.66
CA VAL A 102 11.77 -1.54 4.85
C VAL A 102 12.49 -2.39 5.88
N SER A 103 13.82 -2.48 5.73
CA SER A 103 14.65 -3.16 6.73
C SER A 103 14.49 -2.46 8.09
N PRO A 104 14.35 -3.21 9.20
CA PRO A 104 14.58 -2.63 10.50
C PRO A 104 15.99 -2.04 10.48
N ALA A 105 16.13 -0.76 10.82
CA ALA A 105 17.43 -0.18 11.05
C ALA A 105 18.18 -1.12 11.99
N SER A 106 19.36 -1.62 11.57
CA SER A 106 20.19 -2.46 12.42
C SER A 106 20.40 -1.70 13.73
N ARG A 107 19.83 -2.22 14.82
CA ARG A 107 20.15 -1.70 16.15
C ARG A 107 21.61 -2.06 16.40
N SER A 108 22.50 -1.09 16.17
CA SER A 108 23.89 -1.10 16.65
C SER A 108 23.91 -1.06 18.16
#